data_AF-A0A2H0P7J7-F1
#
_entry.id   AF-A0A2H0P7J7-F1
#
_cell.length_a   1.000
_cell.length_b   1.000
_cell.length_c   1.000
_cell.angle_alpha   90.00
_cell.angle_beta   90.00
_cell.angle_gamma   90.00
#
_symmetry.space_group_name_H-M   'P 1'
#
loop_
_entity.id
_entity.type
_entity.pdbx_description
1 polymer ?
#
loop_
_entity_poly.entity_id
_entity_poly.type
_entity_poly.pdbx_seq_one_letter_code
_entity_poly.pdbx_strand_id
1 'polypeptide(L)'
;RVGSGDCRAPSGLAMTIHLDPVKCTGCGQCILACNFKVFNIPWNENAGVVQEKIAEYALGVLKDKRSFYINFLTFLTPQCDCFKTQTKPLMPDIGILVSTDPVAIDKASMDLVEKHAGRDIFKEHCGMDGNLQINHAAKLGLGKLGYNLIR
;
A
#
# COMPACT_ATOMS: atom_id res chain seq x y z
N ARG A 1 10.54 -10.28 2.79
CA ARG A 1 10.75 -11.76 2.91
C ARG A 1 10.02 -12.26 4.18
N VAL A 2 10.05 -13.53 4.56
CA VAL A 2 9.43 -14.04 5.81
C VAL A 2 10.47 -14.77 6.65
N GLY A 3 10.50 -14.54 7.97
CA GLY A 3 11.36 -15.30 8.89
C GLY A 3 10.69 -16.60 9.34
N SER A 4 11.45 -17.68 9.49
CA SER A 4 10.98 -18.99 10.00
C SER A 4 11.50 -19.28 11.40
N GLY A 5 10.67 -19.90 12.23
CA GLY A 5 11.04 -20.50 13.53
C GLY A 5 10.68 -21.98 13.62
N ASP A 6 11.03 -22.62 14.74
CA ASP A 6 10.78 -24.05 14.95
C ASP A 6 9.29 -24.37 15.14
N CYS A 7 8.75 -25.29 14.35
CA CYS A 7 7.38 -25.76 14.49
C CYS A 7 7.33 -26.95 15.46
N ARG A 8 6.72 -26.74 16.63
CA ARG A 8 6.42 -27.81 17.59
C ARG A 8 5.01 -28.33 17.33
N ALA A 9 4.90 -29.48 16.69
CA ALA A 9 3.61 -30.14 16.51
C ALA A 9 3.07 -30.65 17.88
N PRO A 10 1.74 -30.79 18.05
CA PRO A 10 1.14 -31.33 19.27
C PRO A 10 1.63 -32.74 19.63
N SER A 11 2.14 -33.49 18.64
CA SER A 11 2.72 -34.82 18.79
C SER A 11 4.13 -34.84 19.38
N GLY A 12 4.71 -33.68 19.72
CA GLY A 12 6.07 -33.58 20.28
C GLY A 12 7.20 -33.75 19.25
N LEU A 13 6.88 -33.99 17.98
CA LEU A 13 7.88 -33.94 16.90
C LEU A 13 8.26 -32.48 16.62
N ALA A 14 9.56 -32.18 16.76
CA ALA A 14 10.13 -30.94 16.25
C ALA A 14 10.30 -31.09 14.73
N MET A 15 9.55 -30.30 13.97
CA MET A 15 9.67 -30.23 12.52
C MET A 15 10.11 -28.83 12.13
N THR A 16 11.24 -28.72 11.44
CA THR A 16 11.75 -27.42 10.97
C THR A 16 11.18 -27.12 9.59
N ILE A 17 10.57 -25.95 9.45
CA ILE A 17 10.06 -25.47 8.15
C ILE A 17 11.12 -24.54 7.55
N HIS A 18 11.65 -24.92 6.38
CA HIS A 18 12.62 -24.11 5.65
C HIS A 18 11.93 -23.29 4.57
N LEU A 19 12.07 -21.97 4.65
CA LEU A 19 11.65 -21.03 3.61
C LEU A 19 12.82 -20.78 2.65
N ASP A 20 12.60 -21.01 1.36
CA ASP A 20 13.56 -20.62 0.32
C ASP A 20 13.45 -19.10 0.10
N PRO A 21 14.48 -18.30 0.48
CA PRO A 21 14.41 -16.86 0.38
C PRO A 21 14.47 -16.35 -1.06
N VAL A 22 14.96 -17.17 -2.01
CA VAL A 22 15.03 -16.82 -3.43
C VAL A 22 13.65 -16.96 -4.08
N LYS A 23 12.86 -17.95 -3.65
CA LYS A 23 11.49 -18.17 -4.15
C LYS A 23 10.43 -17.38 -3.38
N CYS A 24 10.74 -16.85 -2.19
CA CYS A 24 9.80 -16.10 -1.37
C CYS A 24 9.50 -14.71 -1.95
N THR A 25 8.29 -14.53 -2.48
CA THR A 25 7.79 -13.22 -2.95
C THR A 25 7.43 -12.26 -1.81
N GLY A 26 7.25 -12.79 -0.60
CA GLY A 26 6.85 -12.02 0.58
C GLY A 26 5.34 -11.74 0.66
N CYS A 27 4.50 -12.62 0.12
CA CYS A 27 3.03 -12.48 0.16
C CYS A 27 2.38 -12.60 1.55
N GLY A 28 3.12 -13.06 2.57
CA GLY A 28 2.61 -13.19 3.94
C GLY A 28 1.61 -14.33 4.17
N GLN A 29 1.21 -15.09 3.15
CA GLN A 29 0.22 -16.16 3.28
C GLN A 29 0.64 -17.25 4.29
N CYS A 30 1.94 -17.57 4.36
CA CYS A 30 2.47 -18.51 5.36
C CYS A 30 2.26 -18.03 6.80
N ILE A 31 2.35 -16.73 7.06
CA ILE A 31 2.14 -16.14 8.39
C ILE A 31 0.67 -16.31 8.80
N LEU A 32 -0.25 -16.02 7.89
CA LEU A 32 -1.69 -16.12 8.14
C LEU A 32 -2.18 -17.57 8.27
N ALA A 33 -1.64 -18.49 7.46
CA ALA A 33 -2.04 -19.89 7.45
C ALA A 33 -1.49 -20.69 8.64
N CYS A 34 -0.46 -20.19 9.33
CA CYS A 34 0.21 -20.95 10.38
C CYS A 34 -0.49 -20.82 11.74
N ASN A 35 -1.21 -21.86 12.14
CA ASN A 35 -1.84 -21.95 13.47
C ASN A 35 -0.82 -21.90 14.63
N PHE A 36 0.42 -22.30 14.38
CA PHE A 36 1.50 -22.32 15.37
C PHE A 36 2.30 -21.02 15.43
N LYS A 37 2.01 -20.04 14.55
CA LYS A 37 2.64 -18.71 14.52
C LYS A 37 4.18 -18.73 14.47
N VAL A 38 4.74 -19.69 13.73
CA VAL A 38 6.20 -19.86 13.62
C VAL A 38 6.85 -18.90 12.62
N PHE A 39 6.04 -18.23 11.81
CA PHE A 39 6.52 -17.26 10.83
C PHE A 39 6.33 -15.83 11.34
N ASN A 40 7.31 -14.98 11.05
CA ASN A 40 7.27 -13.57 11.42
C ASN A 40 7.54 -12.66 10.23
N ILE A 41 6.96 -11.46 10.27
CA ILE A 41 7.28 -10.39 9.32
C ILE A 41 8.66 -9.84 9.71
N PRO A 42 9.68 -9.96 8.85
CA PRO A 42 10.93 -9.26 9.06
C PRO A 42 10.69 -7.79 8.69
N TRP A 43 10.70 -6.93 9.70
CA TRP A 43 10.49 -5.48 9.56
C TRP A 43 11.73 -4.75 9.01
N ASN A 44 12.35 -5.32 7.97
CA ASN A 44 13.58 -4.82 7.36
C ASN A 44 13.46 -4.57 5.85
N GLU A 45 12.27 -4.74 5.28
CA GLU A 45 12.01 -4.47 3.87
C GLU A 45 11.96 -2.96 3.61
N ASN A 46 12.52 -2.52 2.48
CA ASN A 46 12.49 -1.12 2.08
C ASN A 46 11.06 -0.67 1.76
N ALA A 47 10.64 0.49 2.26
CA ALA A 47 9.30 1.03 2.01
C ALA A 47 8.96 1.18 0.52
N GLY A 48 9.94 1.52 -0.32
CA GLY A 48 9.77 1.57 -1.78
C GLY A 48 9.44 0.20 -2.38
N VAL A 49 10.11 -0.87 -1.93
CA VAL A 49 9.80 -2.25 -2.38
C VAL A 49 8.37 -2.65 -1.98
N VAL A 50 7.90 -2.21 -0.80
CA VAL A 50 6.52 -2.43 -0.37
C VAL A 50 5.54 -1.69 -1.29
N GLN A 51 5.82 -0.43 -1.63
CA GLN A 51 5.01 0.35 -2.58
C GLN A 51 4.91 -0.31 -3.97
N GLU A 52 6.03 -0.81 -4.50
CA GLU A 52 6.05 -1.54 -5.78
C GLU A 52 5.17 -2.79 -5.73
N LYS A 53 5.31 -3.60 -4.67
CA LYS A 53 4.48 -4.78 -4.47
C LYS A 53 3.00 -4.43 -4.40
N ILE A 54 2.60 -3.37 -3.69
CA ILE A 54 1.19 -2.93 -3.63
C ILE A 54 0.63 -2.70 -5.03
N ALA A 55 1.38 -2.03 -5.92
CA ALA A 55 0.99 -1.84 -7.31
C ALA A 55 0.93 -3.17 -8.10
N GLU A 56 1.87 -4.10 -7.90
CA GLU A 56 1.82 -5.44 -8.52
C GLU A 56 0.59 -6.25 -8.10
N TYR A 57 0.22 -6.20 -6.81
CA TYR A 57 -0.99 -6.86 -6.31
C TYR A 57 -2.25 -6.21 -6.89
N ALA A 58 -2.29 -4.87 -6.99
CA ALA A 58 -3.39 -4.16 -7.65
C ALA A 58 -3.54 -4.61 -9.12
N LEU A 59 -2.43 -4.75 -9.86
CA LEU A 59 -2.45 -5.30 -11.21
C LEU A 59 -3.06 -6.71 -11.26
N GLY A 60 -2.65 -7.59 -10.34
CA GLY A 60 -3.21 -8.94 -10.24
C GLY A 60 -4.72 -8.95 -10.01
N VAL A 61 -5.24 -8.01 -9.21
CA VAL A 61 -6.68 -7.88 -8.93
C VAL A 61 -7.44 -7.31 -10.12
N LEU A 62 -6.89 -6.31 -10.80
CA LEU A 62 -7.55 -5.52 -11.84
C LEU A 62 -7.46 -6.15 -13.24
N LYS A 63 -6.52 -7.08 -13.44
CA LYS A 63 -6.35 -7.76 -14.71
C LYS A 63 -7.68 -8.32 -15.23
N ASP A 64 -8.02 -7.97 -16.47
CA ASP A 64 -9.23 -8.38 -17.19
C ASP A 64 -10.56 -7.95 -16.51
N LYS A 65 -10.53 -6.92 -15.66
CA LYS A 65 -11.73 -6.37 -14.99
C LYS A 65 -11.94 -4.91 -15.35
N ARG A 66 -13.20 -4.55 -15.56
CA ARG A 66 -13.60 -3.13 -15.59
C ARG A 66 -13.75 -2.64 -14.16
N SER A 67 -13.18 -1.47 -13.88
CA SER A 67 -13.17 -0.90 -12.53
C SER A 67 -13.45 0.59 -12.58
N PHE A 68 -13.91 1.11 -11.45
CA PHE A 68 -14.27 2.50 -11.25
C PHE A 68 -13.86 2.88 -9.83
N TYR A 69 -13.29 4.07 -9.68
CA TYR A 69 -12.59 4.50 -8.48
C TYR A 69 -13.20 5.80 -7.98
N ILE A 70 -13.32 5.91 -6.67
CA ILE A 70 -13.84 7.08 -5.97
C ILE A 70 -12.89 7.36 -4.81
N ASN A 71 -12.25 8.53 -4.83
CA ASN A 71 -11.37 8.98 -3.74
C ASN A 71 -12.07 10.11 -2.97
N PHE A 72 -12.13 9.98 -1.65
CA PHE A 72 -12.68 10.99 -0.75
C PHE A 72 -11.52 11.77 -0.15
N LEU A 73 -11.34 13.01 -0.58
CA LEU A 73 -10.33 13.92 -0.05
C LEU A 73 -10.94 14.75 1.07
N THR A 74 -11.33 14.05 2.12
CA THR A 74 -12.02 14.60 3.29
C THR A 74 -11.33 14.14 4.57
N PHE A 75 -11.33 14.97 5.60
CA PHE A 75 -10.81 14.62 6.92
C PHE A 75 -9.35 14.10 6.88
N LEU A 76 -8.47 14.80 6.15
CA LEU A 76 -7.06 14.42 6.00
C LEU A 76 -6.29 14.65 7.31
N THR A 77 -5.84 13.57 7.96
CA THR A 77 -5.15 13.58 9.25
C THR A 77 -3.63 13.32 9.12
N PRO A 78 -2.81 13.71 10.11
CA PRO A 78 -1.37 13.44 10.11
C PRO A 78 -1.00 11.95 10.16
N GLN A 79 -1.89 11.12 10.71
CA GLN A 79 -1.62 9.73 11.04
C GLN A 79 -2.61 8.81 10.32
N CYS A 80 -2.16 7.61 9.94
CA CYS A 80 -3.03 6.58 9.39
C CYS A 80 -4.17 6.24 10.38
N ASP A 81 -5.35 5.94 9.85
CA ASP A 81 -6.55 5.56 10.60
C ASP A 81 -6.35 4.36 11.55
N CYS A 82 -5.28 3.60 11.38
CA CYS A 82 -4.87 2.55 12.31
C CYS A 82 -4.38 3.07 13.67
N PHE A 83 -4.09 4.37 13.79
CA PHE A 83 -3.72 4.98 15.07
C PHE A 83 -4.94 5.20 15.96
N LYS A 84 -4.81 4.84 17.25
CA LYS A 84 -5.90 4.94 18.23
C LYS A 84 -6.32 6.36 18.56
N THR A 85 -5.49 7.35 18.25
CA THR A 85 -5.71 8.74 18.63
C THR A 85 -6.40 9.48 17.50
N GLN A 86 -7.58 10.03 17.78
CA GLN A 86 -8.23 10.95 16.86
C GLN A 86 -7.49 12.29 16.85
N THR A 87 -7.08 12.70 15.66
CA THR A 87 -6.40 13.98 15.42
C THR A 87 -7.31 14.91 14.62
N LYS A 88 -7.10 16.21 14.78
CA LYS A 88 -7.78 17.20 13.94
C LYS A 88 -7.26 17.10 12.50
N PRO A 89 -8.10 17.37 11.48
CA PRO A 89 -7.65 17.45 10.10
C PRO A 89 -6.56 18.50 9.91
N LEU A 90 -5.62 18.20 9.00
CA LEU A 90 -4.52 19.09 8.60
C LEU A 90 -4.98 20.26 7.74
N MET A 91 -6.10 20.10 7.03
CA MET A 91 -6.63 21.06 6.07
C MET A 91 -8.14 20.85 5.86
N PRO A 92 -8.84 21.84 5.26
CA PRO A 92 -10.23 21.66 4.85
C PRO A 92 -10.41 20.57 3.80
N ASP A 93 -11.62 20.02 3.72
CA ASP A 93 -11.99 19.03 2.71
C ASP A 93 -11.86 19.62 1.29
N ILE A 94 -11.33 18.81 0.36
CA ILE A 94 -11.18 19.17 -1.05
C ILE A 94 -12.38 18.68 -1.86
N GLY A 95 -12.94 17.53 -1.50
CA GLY A 95 -14.12 16.93 -2.14
C GLY A 95 -13.92 15.48 -2.56
N ILE A 96 -14.68 15.04 -3.56
CA ILE A 96 -14.70 13.67 -4.05
C ILE A 96 -14.17 13.64 -5.48
N LEU A 97 -13.22 12.76 -5.76
CA LEU A 97 -12.72 12.49 -7.10
C LEU A 97 -13.28 11.17 -7.61
N VAL A 98 -13.40 11.09 -8.94
CA VAL A 98 -13.96 9.94 -9.63
C VAL A 98 -13.17 9.67 -10.90
N SER A 99 -12.87 8.41 -11.18
CA SER A 99 -12.12 8.01 -12.39
C SER A 99 -12.37 6.54 -12.75
N THR A 100 -12.10 6.20 -13.99
CA THR A 100 -11.95 4.79 -14.45
C THR A 100 -10.49 4.35 -14.52
N ASP A 101 -9.55 5.28 -14.34
CA ASP A 101 -8.10 5.04 -14.32
C ASP A 101 -7.58 5.21 -12.87
N PRO A 102 -7.03 4.14 -12.26
CA PRO A 102 -6.57 4.14 -10.87
C PRO A 102 -5.32 5.01 -10.66
N VAL A 103 -4.42 5.06 -11.64
CA VAL A 103 -3.19 5.83 -11.54
C VAL A 103 -3.51 7.32 -11.64
N ALA A 104 -4.41 7.68 -12.55
CA ALA A 104 -4.83 9.07 -12.75
C ALA A 104 -5.52 9.65 -11.51
N ILE A 105 -6.41 8.89 -10.86
CA ILE A 105 -7.13 9.38 -9.67
C ILE A 105 -6.22 9.52 -8.45
N ASP A 106 -5.28 8.60 -8.25
CA ASP A 106 -4.32 8.68 -7.15
C ASP A 106 -3.37 9.85 -7.37
N LYS A 107 -2.88 10.06 -8.61
CA LYS A 107 -2.04 11.21 -8.94
C LYS A 107 -2.80 12.53 -8.76
N ALA A 108 -4.03 12.61 -9.26
CA ALA A 108 -4.88 13.79 -9.08
C ALA A 108 -5.17 14.07 -7.60
N SER A 109 -5.33 13.01 -6.80
CA SER A 109 -5.56 13.12 -5.36
C SER A 109 -4.36 13.76 -4.67
N MET A 110 -3.16 13.22 -4.89
CA MET A 110 -1.93 13.77 -4.31
C MET A 110 -1.70 15.22 -4.75
N ASP A 111 -1.84 15.50 -6.05
CA ASP A 111 -1.61 16.84 -6.60
C ASP A 111 -2.59 17.89 -6.04
N LEU A 112 -3.86 17.53 -5.87
CA LEU A 112 -4.85 18.43 -5.29
C LEU A 112 -4.57 18.70 -3.81
N VAL A 113 -4.18 17.67 -3.06
CA VAL A 113 -3.80 17.80 -1.65
C VAL A 113 -2.58 18.69 -1.49
N GLU A 114 -1.51 18.44 -2.22
CA GLU A 114 -0.29 19.26 -2.19
C GLU A 114 -0.56 20.70 -2.62
N LYS A 115 -1.32 20.90 -3.70
CA LYS A 115 -1.70 22.24 -4.19
C LYS A 115 -2.51 23.01 -3.17
N HIS A 116 -3.43 22.35 -2.47
CA HIS A 116 -4.31 23.00 -1.50
C HIS A 116 -3.60 23.25 -0.16
N ALA A 117 -2.65 22.39 0.22
CA ALA A 117 -1.80 22.58 1.40
C ALA A 117 -0.64 23.56 1.16
N GLY A 118 -0.24 23.79 -0.09
CA GLY A 118 0.92 24.61 -0.47
C GLY A 118 2.27 23.97 -0.14
N ARG A 119 2.28 22.68 0.22
CA ARG A 119 3.45 21.89 0.64
C ARG A 119 3.17 20.39 0.48
N ASP A 120 4.24 19.59 0.47
CA ASP A 120 4.14 18.14 0.44
C ASP A 120 3.91 17.59 1.86
N ILE A 121 2.63 17.49 2.24
CA ILE A 121 2.23 16.99 3.56
C ILE A 121 2.52 15.49 3.73
N PHE A 122 2.57 14.73 2.63
CA PHE A 122 2.81 13.29 2.66
C PHE A 122 4.25 13.01 3.06
N LYS A 123 5.20 13.68 2.42
CA LYS A 123 6.62 13.56 2.74
C LYS A 123 6.94 14.10 4.13
N GLU A 124 6.29 15.19 4.55
CA GLU A 124 6.52 15.77 5.88
C GLU A 124 6.11 14.82 7.01
N HIS A 125 4.95 14.18 6.92
CA HIS A 125 4.40 13.36 8.02
C HIS A 125 4.77 11.89 7.91
N CYS A 126 4.89 11.35 6.69
CA CYS A 126 5.20 9.94 6.48
C CYS A 126 6.70 9.70 6.24
N GLY A 127 7.48 10.73 5.92
CA GLY A 127 8.90 10.59 5.56
C GLY A 127 9.14 9.76 4.30
N MET A 128 8.10 9.52 3.50
CA MET A 128 8.10 8.64 2.33
C MET A 128 7.59 9.38 1.11
N ASP A 129 8.15 9.07 -0.06
CA ASP A 129 7.65 9.56 -1.34
C ASP A 129 6.57 8.61 -1.88
N GLY A 130 5.32 9.08 -1.89
CA GLY A 130 4.17 8.33 -2.42
C GLY A 130 4.15 8.22 -3.96
N ASN A 131 4.92 9.07 -4.66
CA ASN A 131 5.00 9.00 -6.12
C ASN A 131 5.71 7.73 -6.59
N LEU A 132 6.51 7.07 -5.75
CA LEU A 132 7.15 5.79 -6.08
C LEU A 132 6.11 4.73 -6.47
N GLN A 133 5.06 4.56 -5.66
CA GLN A 133 3.96 3.65 -5.95
C GLN A 133 3.24 4.00 -7.25
N ILE A 134 2.86 5.28 -7.42
CA ILE A 134 2.08 5.75 -8.58
C ILE A 134 2.89 5.59 -9.87
N ASN A 135 4.17 5.96 -9.86
CA ASN A 135 5.06 5.82 -11.00
C ASN A 135 5.29 4.35 -11.36
N HIS A 136 5.44 3.47 -10.36
CA HIS A 136 5.57 2.04 -10.61
C HIS A 136 4.26 1.46 -11.20
N ALA A 137 3.10 1.83 -10.68
CA ALA A 137 1.80 1.43 -11.23
C ALA A 137 1.64 1.86 -12.70
N ALA A 138 2.03 3.09 -13.04
CA ALA A 138 2.04 3.56 -14.42
C ALA A 138 2.95 2.72 -15.33
N LYS A 139 4.16 2.36 -14.87
CA LYS A 139 5.11 1.51 -15.60
C LYS A 139 4.56 0.09 -15.83
N LEU A 140 3.80 -0.43 -14.87
CA LEU A 140 3.11 -1.73 -15.00
C LEU A 140 1.92 -1.68 -15.98
N GLY A 141 1.52 -0.49 -16.44
CA GLY A 141 0.38 -0.32 -17.34
C GLY A 141 -0.98 -0.32 -16.65
N LEU A 142 -1.04 -0.09 -15.33
CA LEU A 142 -2.30 0.02 -14.58
C LEU A 142 -3.14 1.25 -14.96
N GLY A 143 -2.49 2.28 -15.51
CA GLY A 143 -3.12 3.56 -15.79
C GLY A 143 -2.09 4.61 -16.20
N LYS A 144 -2.53 5.86 -16.28
CA LYS A 144 -1.70 6.98 -16.76
C LYS A 144 -1.48 8.03 -15.68
N LEU A 145 -0.27 8.59 -15.64
CA LEU A 145 0.05 9.75 -14.78
C LEU A 145 -0.66 11.03 -15.22
N GLY A 146 -0.89 11.17 -16.53
CA GLY A 146 -1.58 12.33 -17.09
C GLY A 146 -3.09 12.23 -16.89
N TYR A 147 -3.69 13.29 -16.37
CA TYR A 147 -5.12 13.41 -16.17
C TYR A 147 -5.60 14.81 -16.54
N ASN A 148 -6.89 14.94 -16.86
CA ASN A 148 -7.56 16.22 -17.02
C ASN A 148 -8.65 16.34 -15.95
N LEU A 149 -8.62 17.43 -15.19
CA LEU A 149 -9.62 17.67 -14.15
C LEU A 149 -10.81 18.39 -14.76
N ILE A 150 -11.94 17.69 -14.86
CA ILE A 150 -13.23 18.25 -15.30
C ILE A 150 -14.00 18.67 -14.04
N ARG A 151 -14.47 19.91 -14.01
CA ARG A 151 -15.21 20.50 -12.89
C ARG A 151 -16.53 21.08 -13.35
#